data_AF-J8A7F5-F1
#
_entry.id   AF-J8A7F5-F1
#
_cell.length_a   1.000
_cell.length_b   1.000
_cell.length_c   1.000
_cell.angle_alpha   90.00
_cell.angle_beta   90.00
_cell.angle_gamma   90.00
#
_symmetry.space_group_name_H-M   'P 1'
#
loop_
_entity.id
_entity.type
_entity.pdbx_description
1 polymer ?
#
loop_
_entity_poly.entity_id
_entity_poly.type
_entity_poly.pdbx_seq_one_letter_code
_entity_poly.pdbx_strand_id
1 'polypeptide(L)' 'MLSSKVKKILNTKCINVNLLELDDRYNLGKTIDVFCNKMNTIYSFTVTNITLKRGKHWTVDLK' A
#
# COMPACT_ATOMS: atom_id res chain seq x y z
N MET A 1 15.16 7.19 -10.53
CA MET A 1 15.34 6.75 -9.12
C MET A 1 14.12 5.90 -8.72
N LEU A 2 14.22 4.88 -7.85
CA LEU A 2 13.03 4.11 -7.40
C LEU A 2 12.41 5.04 -6.38
N SER A 3 11.12 5.35 -6.48
CA SER A 3 10.54 6.19 -5.43
C SER A 3 10.73 5.46 -4.09
N SER A 4 11.18 6.19 -3.07
CA SER A 4 11.40 5.62 -1.73
C SER A 4 10.15 4.93 -1.21
N LYS A 5 8.97 5.43 -1.60
CA LYS A 5 7.65 4.85 -1.33
C LYS A 5 7.47 3.47 -1.96
N VAL A 6 7.70 3.32 -3.27
CA VAL A 6 7.54 2.01 -3.95
C VAL A 6 8.53 0.99 -3.38
N LYS A 7 9.80 1.37 -3.18
CA LYS A 7 10.79 0.47 -2.57
C LYS A 7 10.36 -0.01 -1.19
N LYS A 8 9.79 0.88 -0.37
CA LYS A 8 9.28 0.53 0.95
C LYS A 8 8.11 -0.46 0.84
N ILE A 9 7.15 -0.21 -0.04
CA ILE A 9 6.00 -1.10 -0.26
C ILE A 9 6.47 -2.49 -0.72
N LEU A 10 7.39 -2.56 -1.68
CA LEU A 10 7.93 -3.85 -2.16
C LEU A 10 8.65 -4.63 -1.05
N ASN A 11 9.37 -3.95 -0.16
CA ASN A 11 10.11 -4.60 0.93
C ASN A 11 9.24 -4.97 2.14
N THR A 12 8.33 -4.09 2.55
CA THR A 12 7.54 -4.29 3.77
C THR A 12 6.17 -4.89 3.50
N LYS A 13 5.72 -4.88 2.24
CA LYS A 13 4.34 -5.20 1.84
C LYS A 13 3.30 -4.45 2.68
N CYS A 14 3.56 -3.18 2.96
CA CYS A 14 2.65 -2.32 3.73
C CYS A 14 2.55 -0.94 3.10
N ILE A 15 1.35 -0.36 3.13
CA ILE A 15 1.09 1.02 2.77
C ILE A 15 0.62 1.76 4.02
N ASN A 16 1.21 2.92 4.32
CA ASN A 16 0.64 3.83 5.30
C ASN A 16 -0.18 4.88 4.56
N VAL A 17 -1.46 4.98 4.88
CA VAL A 17 -2.37 5.99 4.35
C VAL A 17 -2.84 6.89 5.48
N ASN A 18 -3.10 8.17 5.18
CA ASN A 18 -3.67 9.06 6.17
C ASN A 18 -5.10 8.65 6.51
N LEU A 19 -5.59 9.08 7.68
CA LEU A 19 -6.95 8.76 8.16
C LEU A 19 -8.04 9.01 7.10
N LEU A 20 -7.91 10.13 6.36
CA LEU A 20 -8.87 10.59 5.35
C LEU A 20 -8.59 10.04 3.94
N GLU A 21 -7.49 9.32 3.73
CA GLU A 21 -7.09 8.77 2.44
C GLU A 21 -7.42 7.28 2.29
N LEU A 22 -7.93 6.66 3.36
CA LEU A 22 -8.44 5.29 3.28
C LEU A 22 -9.79 5.30 2.56
N ASP A 23 -9.82 4.73 1.36
CA ASP A 23 -11.02 4.57 0.53
C ASP A 23 -11.22 3.10 0.13
N ASP A 24 -12.26 2.84 -0.66
CA ASP A 24 -12.65 1.49 -1.07
C ASP A 24 -11.57 0.69 -1.82
N ARG A 25 -10.54 1.36 -2.36
CA ARG A 25 -9.41 0.68 -3.03
C ARG A 25 -8.56 -0.12 -2.04
N TYR A 26 -8.59 0.26 -0.77
CA TYR A 26 -7.87 -0.40 0.30
C TYR A 26 -8.73 -1.41 1.07
N ASN A 27 -9.95 -1.73 0.62
CA ASN A 27 -10.79 -2.72 1.30
C ASN A 27 -10.15 -4.12 1.28
N LEU A 28 -10.47 -4.92 2.31
CA LEU A 28 -10.00 -6.30 2.42
C LEU A 28 -10.33 -7.11 1.16
N GLY A 29 -9.36 -7.86 0.67
CA GLY A 29 -9.47 -8.68 -0.55
C GLY A 29 -9.38 -7.89 -1.86
N LYS A 30 -9.29 -6.56 -1.83
CA LYS A 30 -9.05 -5.76 -3.05
C LYS A 30 -7.60 -5.86 -3.50
N THR A 31 -7.40 -5.80 -4.81
CA THR A 31 -6.09 -5.74 -5.42
C THR A 31 -5.67 -4.29 -5.63
N ILE A 32 -4.44 -3.97 -5.26
CA ILE A 32 -3.80 -2.66 -5.44
C ILE A 32 -2.62 -2.83 -6.38
N ASP A 33 -2.59 -2.00 -7.42
CA ASP A 33 -1.50 -1.94 -8.37
C ASP A 33 -0.50 -0.85 -7.98
N VAL A 34 0.75 -1.25 -7.81
CA VAL A 34 1.87 -0.37 -7.49
C VAL A 34 2.79 -0.31 -8.70
N PHE A 35 2.75 0.82 -9.41
CA PHE A 35 3.63 1.03 -10.55
C PHE A 35 5.05 1.39 -10.09
N CYS A 36 6.02 0.59 -10.51
CA CYS A 36 7.43 0.84 -10.30
C CYS A 36 8.03 1.43 -11.59
N ASN A 37 8.03 2.76 -11.71
CA ASN A 37 8.56 3.47 -12.90
C ASN A 37 9.98 3.04 -13.29
N LYS A 38 10.78 2.62 -12.30
CA LYS A 38 12.20 2.30 -12.49
C LYS A 38 12.43 0.94 -13.12
N MET A 39 11.56 -0.03 -12.81
CA MET A 39 11.57 -1.36 -13.42
C MET A 39 10.58 -1.45 -14.58
N ASN A 40 9.87 -0.35 -14.87
CA ASN A 40 8.76 -0.29 -15.82
C ASN A 40 7.78 -1.46 -15.65
N THR A 41 7.48 -1.80 -14.39
CA THR A 41 6.70 -3.00 -14.02
C THR A 41 5.60 -2.60 -13.04
N ILE A 42 4.44 -3.22 -13.17
CA ILE A 42 3.32 -3.11 -12.21
C ILE A 42 3.38 -4.30 -11.27
N TYR A 43 3.35 -4.01 -9.96
CA TYR A 43 3.21 -5.02 -8.93
C TYR A 43 1.81 -4.97 -8.35
N SER A 44 1.07 -6.06 -8.49
CA SER A 44 -0.27 -6.20 -7.93
C SER A 44 -0.20 -6.91 -6.59
N PHE A 45 -0.86 -6.36 -5.58
CA PHE A 45 -0.92 -6.93 -4.24
C PHE A 45 -2.36 -7.02 -3.76
N THR A 46 -2.67 -8.02 -2.94
CA THR A 46 -4.00 -8.10 -2.31
C THR A 46 -3.96 -7.54 -0.90
N VAL A 47 -4.94 -6.71 -0.55
CA VAL A 47 -5.10 -6.22 0.83
C VAL A 47 -5.54 -7.35 1.73
N THR A 48 -4.76 -7.62 2.77
CA THR A 48 -5.04 -8.70 3.74
C THR A 48 -5.42 -8.19 5.11
N ASN A 49 -4.99 -6.98 5.47
CA ASN A 49 -5.31 -6.38 6.77
C ASN A 49 -5.27 -4.85 6.71
N ILE A 50 -6.08 -4.21 7.55
CA ILE A 50 -6.16 -2.75 7.67
C ILE A 50 -6.19 -2.42 9.16
N THR A 51 -5.19 -1.69 9.65
CA THR A 51 -5.03 -1.36 11.07
C THR A 51 -4.90 0.14 11.29
N LEU A 52 -5.71 0.71 12.19
CA LEU A 52 -5.59 2.11 12.59
C LEU A 52 -4.45 2.30 13.61
N LYS A 53 -3.44 3.11 13.28
CA LYS A 53 -2.37 3.50 14.20
C LYS A 53 -2.68 4.83 14.88
N ARG A 54 -2.78 4.81 16.22
CA ARG A 54 -2.84 5.95 17.16
C ARG A 54 -3.44 7.24 16.56
N GLY A 55 -4.60 7.09 15.91
CA GLY A 55 -5.51 8.17 15.54
C GLY A 55 -5.25 8.95 14.24
N LYS A 56 -4.16 8.72 13.49
CA LYS A 56 -3.87 9.57 12.29
C LYS A 56 -3.53 8.83 11.00
N HIS A 57 -3.14 7.55 11.09
CA HIS A 57 -2.74 6.80 9.91
C HIS A 57 -3.30 5.38 9.97
N TRP A 58 -3.72 4.86 8.83
CA TRP A 58 -3.96 3.45 8.64
C TRP A 58 -2.72 2.77 8.09
N THR A 59 -2.44 1.57 8.55
CA THR A 59 -1.51 0.65 7.92
C THR A 59 -2.33 -0.39 7.18
N VAL A 60 -2.09 -0.52 5.88
CA VAL A 60 -2.70 -1.52 5.01
C VAL A 60 -1.63 -2.55 4.69
N ASP A 61 -1.84 -3.78 5.13
CA ASP A 61 -0.93 -4.90 4.86
C ASP A 61 -1.34 -5.60 3.56
N LEU A 62 -0.32 -6.00 2.82
CA LEU A 62 -0.42 -6.53 1.47
C LEU A 62 0.19 -7.94 1.41
N LYS A 63 -0.34 -8.79 0.53
CA LYS A 63 0.22 -10.11 0.24
C LYS A 63 0.69 -10.23 -1.19
#